data_AF-A0A4V1DE96-F1
#
_entry.id   AF-A0A4V1DE96-F1
#
_cell.length_a   1.000
_cell.length_b   1.000
_cell.length_c   1.000
_cell.angle_alpha   90.00
_cell.angle_beta   90.00
_cell.angle_gamma   90.00
#
_symmetry.space_group_name_H-M   'P 1'
#
loop_
_entity.id
_entity.type
_entity.pdbx_description
1 polymer ?
#
loop_
_entity_poly.entity_id
_entity_poly.type
_entity_poly.pdbx_seq_one_letter_code
_entity_poly.pdbx_strand_id
1 'polypeptide(L)'
;MNRLQNIAKIISESGRDDEAHFLYRMILCIDPQNAEALYNIGLLSIRQNLSDDGAACVIRAVQLGGAAGLSRTVLLEAVNLAYREALTLSQTGRHHRSEVALANLTVLARTVNELRVLYAAVVCLAAALGRHDMAIAWCVDGLRLEMDEESRTSILKAGLYLISIAKVNDDLVSEMGRISADMIDRGQGFDVCYFSILYQKYWNGDDIGAQNAANQFKYILGDAGFLANNILNSWHVCRYDEAFFTALPEETALSSVIGPLRHEQMLPPGDGPVILISCDARYLELLGTKLLDSACVVGAIRFVHLHVINPTPASYEIIKTFERREGCIIGLSTETASCVRTGSAIHKNKDLMKTYYACARFIRLPEIARLYHRPIAQIDTDCLLISDISRLPMCNSDKDVGFLHDGIKTGPARQFNATFFFLNNHQKSYEYATLLARYVAHFIAFDIPFWGLDQAALYCVYQYMRRQGQAPSTDTTPSWELFEHIFPSGDDSLDGKIHKLEARLAALTAAYRDAGPRPVEALG
;
A
#
# COMPACT_ATOMS: atom_id res chain seq x y z
N MET A 1 43.29 32.35 -22.34
CA MET A 1 42.45 31.32 -21.71
C MET A 1 43.26 30.32 -20.88
N ASN A 2 44.10 29.47 -21.49
CA ASN A 2 44.80 28.37 -20.79
C ASN A 2 45.71 28.81 -19.63
N ARG A 3 46.38 29.97 -19.72
CA ARG A 3 47.15 30.52 -18.60
C ARG A 3 46.28 30.89 -17.40
N LEU A 4 45.10 31.45 -17.62
CA LEU A 4 44.18 31.87 -16.57
C LEU A 4 43.55 30.65 -15.88
N GLN A 5 43.22 29.61 -16.65
CA GLN A 5 42.78 28.30 -16.13
C GLN A 5 43.84 27.66 -15.23
N ASN A 6 45.10 27.58 -15.69
CA ASN A 6 46.17 26.99 -14.89
C ASN A 6 46.43 27.76 -13.59
N ILE A 7 46.36 29.09 -13.61
CA ILE A 7 46.49 29.93 -12.41
C ILE A 7 45.33 29.67 -11.43
N ALA A 8 44.09 29.65 -11.93
CA ALA A 8 42.91 29.37 -11.11
C ALA A 8 42.99 27.99 -10.45
N LYS A 9 43.48 26.99 -11.17
CA LYS A 9 43.69 25.63 -10.66
C LYS A 9 44.72 25.59 -9.53
N ILE A 10 45.90 26.19 -9.73
CA ILE A 10 46.96 26.26 -8.71
C ILE A 10 46.49 26.99 -7.44
N ILE A 11 45.72 28.07 -7.61
CA ILE A 11 45.15 28.82 -6.48
C ILE A 11 44.12 27.97 -5.70
N SER A 12 43.27 27.21 -6.39
CA SER A 12 42.34 26.28 -5.74
C SER A 12 43.07 25.15 -5.01
N GLU A 13 44.11 24.56 -5.61
CA GLU A 13 44.93 23.52 -4.96
C GLU A 13 45.67 24.04 -3.72
N SER A 14 45.89 25.36 -3.65
CA SER A 14 46.48 26.04 -2.49
C SER A 14 45.46 26.43 -1.41
N GLY A 15 44.18 26.01 -1.54
CA GLY A 15 43.11 26.27 -0.57
C GLY A 15 42.55 27.69 -0.58
N ARG A 16 42.91 28.52 -1.58
CA ARG A 16 42.42 29.90 -1.74
C ARG A 16 41.18 29.93 -2.63
N ASP A 17 40.12 29.29 -2.16
CA ASP A 17 38.95 28.97 -2.99
C ASP A 17 38.19 30.19 -3.50
N ASP A 18 38.10 31.28 -2.72
CA ASP A 18 37.39 32.51 -3.14
C ASP A 18 38.08 33.21 -4.33
N GLU A 19 39.41 33.21 -4.33
CA GLU A 19 40.20 33.78 -5.43
C GLU A 19 40.14 32.91 -6.68
N ALA A 20 40.15 31.58 -6.50
CA ALA A 20 39.93 30.65 -7.60
C ALA A 20 38.52 30.82 -8.20
N HIS A 21 37.50 30.97 -7.35
CA HIS A 21 36.11 31.22 -7.78
C HIS A 21 36.00 32.47 -8.64
N PHE A 22 36.62 33.58 -8.20
CA PHE A 22 36.68 34.83 -8.97
C PHE A 22 37.32 34.63 -10.35
N LEU A 23 38.44 33.91 -10.42
CA LEU A 23 39.13 33.64 -11.68
C LEU A 23 38.31 32.74 -12.62
N TYR A 24 37.63 31.72 -12.10
CA TYR A 24 36.72 30.90 -12.90
C TYR A 24 35.52 31.71 -13.41
N ARG A 25 34.95 32.62 -12.61
CA ARG A 25 33.90 33.53 -13.08
C ARG A 25 34.38 34.43 -14.21
N MET A 26 35.61 34.96 -14.13
CA MET A 26 36.19 35.73 -15.23
C MET A 26 36.34 34.90 -16.51
N ILE A 27 36.76 33.64 -16.41
CA ILE A 27 36.83 32.74 -17.57
C ILE A 27 35.44 32.56 -18.18
N LEU A 28 34.41 32.36 -17.36
CA LEU A 28 33.02 32.20 -17.82
C LEU A 28 32.40 33.48 -18.40
N CYS A 29 32.85 34.67 -17.98
CA CYS A 29 32.46 35.93 -18.64
C CYS A 29 32.99 36.03 -20.08
N ILE A 30 34.13 35.40 -20.36
CA ILE A 30 34.77 35.42 -21.69
C ILE A 30 34.25 34.26 -22.55
N ASP A 31 34.10 33.08 -21.95
CA ASP A 31 33.56 31.87 -22.58
C ASP A 31 32.55 31.19 -21.65
N PRO A 32 31.24 31.51 -21.81
CA PRO A 32 30.18 30.92 -21.00
C PRO A 32 30.01 29.40 -21.16
N GLN A 33 30.62 28.80 -22.18
CA GLN A 33 30.56 27.36 -22.44
C GLN A 33 31.87 26.65 -22.09
N ASN A 34 32.75 27.29 -21.31
CA ASN A 34 33.98 26.68 -20.87
C ASN A 34 33.71 25.56 -19.85
N ALA A 35 33.68 24.32 -20.32
CA ALA A 35 33.32 23.16 -19.50
C ALA A 35 34.25 22.97 -18.28
N GLU A 36 35.55 23.24 -18.42
CA GLU A 36 36.51 23.11 -17.33
C GLU A 36 36.30 24.18 -16.24
N ALA A 37 36.04 25.43 -16.62
CA ALA A 37 35.73 26.48 -15.65
C ALA A 37 34.37 26.24 -14.96
N LEU A 38 33.36 25.76 -15.70
CA LEU A 38 32.06 25.35 -15.15
C LEU A 38 32.19 24.20 -14.15
N TYR A 39 33.05 23.21 -14.43
CA TYR A 39 33.28 22.13 -13.49
C TYR A 39 33.97 22.65 -12.22
N ASN A 40 35.06 23.40 -12.36
CA ASN A 40 35.85 23.82 -11.20
C ASN A 40 35.09 24.81 -10.31
N ILE A 41 34.27 25.71 -10.87
CA ILE A 41 33.40 26.59 -10.07
C ILE A 41 32.29 25.79 -9.37
N GLY A 42 31.73 24.78 -10.04
CA GLY A 42 30.72 23.90 -9.44
C GLY A 42 31.29 23.07 -8.31
N LEU A 43 32.48 22.49 -8.50
CA LEU A 43 33.24 21.74 -7.50
C LEU A 43 33.52 22.58 -6.24
N LEU A 44 33.99 23.83 -6.41
CA LEU A 44 34.23 24.74 -5.30
C LEU A 44 32.93 25.07 -4.56
N SER A 45 31.85 25.31 -5.30
CA SER A 45 30.55 25.67 -4.72
C SER A 45 29.90 24.49 -3.95
N ILE A 46 30.09 23.25 -4.43
CA ILE A 46 29.66 22.04 -3.71
C ILE A 46 30.50 21.84 -2.44
N ARG A 47 31.83 21.99 -2.52
CA ARG A 47 32.74 21.85 -1.36
C ARG A 47 32.43 22.84 -0.25
N GLN A 48 32.07 24.08 -0.60
CA GLN A 48 31.87 25.14 0.37
C GLN A 48 30.50 25.07 1.07
N ASN A 49 29.41 24.77 0.34
CA ASN A 49 28.04 24.89 0.88
C ASN A 49 27.01 23.92 0.29
N LEU A 50 27.42 22.87 -0.44
CA LEU A 50 26.47 21.95 -1.12
C LEU A 50 25.41 22.70 -1.94
N SER A 51 25.86 23.67 -2.76
CA SER A 51 24.98 24.59 -3.46
C SER A 51 24.34 23.98 -4.72
N ASP A 52 23.03 24.17 -4.89
CA ASP A 52 22.27 23.80 -6.10
C ASP A 52 22.81 24.49 -7.36
N ASP A 53 23.23 25.76 -7.27
CA ASP A 53 23.89 26.48 -8.37
C ASP A 53 25.23 25.81 -8.75
N GLY A 54 25.94 25.28 -7.75
CA GLY A 54 27.15 24.49 -7.95
C GLY A 54 26.87 23.20 -8.71
N ALA A 55 25.80 22.49 -8.33
CA ALA A 55 25.33 21.31 -9.04
C ALA A 55 24.97 21.62 -10.49
N ALA A 56 24.24 22.71 -10.75
CA ALA A 56 23.90 23.16 -12.10
C ALA A 56 25.15 23.41 -12.97
N CYS A 57 26.21 24.00 -12.39
CA CYS A 57 27.48 24.22 -13.08
C CYS A 57 28.19 22.91 -13.45
N VAL A 58 28.25 21.94 -12.52
CA VAL A 58 28.83 20.60 -12.78
C VAL A 58 28.06 19.88 -13.89
N ILE A 59 26.71 19.89 -13.81
CA ILE A 59 25.84 19.27 -14.81
C ILE A 59 26.06 19.89 -16.18
N ARG A 60 26.15 21.23 -16.25
CA ARG A 60 26.39 21.94 -17.50
C ARG A 60 27.76 21.62 -18.09
N ALA A 61 28.79 21.49 -17.27
CA ALA A 61 30.13 21.07 -17.71
C ALA A 61 30.09 19.69 -18.40
N VAL A 62 29.37 18.73 -17.83
CA VAL A 62 29.19 17.39 -18.42
C VAL A 62 28.47 17.47 -19.76
N GLN A 63 27.38 18.25 -19.85
CA GLN A 63 26.61 18.43 -21.09
C GLN A 63 27.45 19.01 -22.24
N LEU A 64 28.48 19.79 -21.92
CA LEU A 64 29.39 20.41 -22.87
C LEU A 64 30.58 19.50 -23.23
N GLY A 65 30.59 18.25 -22.77
CA GLY A 65 31.64 17.27 -23.06
C GLY A 65 32.84 17.33 -22.11
N GLY A 66 32.79 18.12 -21.03
CA GLY A 66 33.84 18.24 -20.02
C GLY A 66 33.93 17.05 -19.05
N ALA A 67 33.62 15.83 -19.50
CA ALA A 67 33.54 14.65 -18.64
C ALA A 67 34.90 14.05 -18.25
N ALA A 68 35.96 14.38 -19.01
CA ALA A 68 37.28 13.79 -18.80
C ALA A 68 37.92 14.30 -17.48
N GLY A 69 38.12 13.39 -16.52
CA GLY A 69 38.79 13.68 -15.25
C GLY A 69 37.89 14.22 -14.13
N LEU A 70 36.56 14.13 -14.29
CA LEU A 70 35.62 14.47 -13.21
C LEU A 70 35.73 13.47 -12.05
N SER A 71 35.62 13.99 -10.82
CA SER A 71 35.51 13.14 -9.65
C SER A 71 34.12 12.49 -9.59
N ARG A 72 34.08 11.14 -9.51
CA ARG A 72 32.83 10.37 -9.36
C ARG A 72 32.00 10.88 -8.18
N THR A 73 32.65 11.19 -7.06
CA THR A 73 31.99 11.68 -5.84
C THR A 73 31.28 13.01 -6.07
N VAL A 74 31.95 13.97 -6.71
CA VAL A 74 31.42 15.31 -6.98
C VAL A 74 30.24 15.24 -7.94
N LEU A 75 30.33 14.35 -8.92
CA LEU A 75 29.24 14.15 -9.87
C LEU A 75 28.02 13.48 -9.22
N LEU A 76 28.23 12.51 -8.33
CA LEU A 76 27.15 11.92 -7.52
C LEU A 76 26.51 12.96 -6.59
N GLU A 77 27.30 13.82 -5.95
CA GLU A 77 26.81 14.91 -5.09
C GLU A 77 25.98 15.92 -5.88
N ALA A 78 26.49 16.38 -7.03
CA ALA A 78 25.79 17.31 -7.92
C ALA A 78 24.45 16.73 -8.39
N VAL A 79 24.44 15.46 -8.78
CA VAL A 79 23.19 14.79 -9.17
C VAL A 79 22.24 14.66 -7.98
N ASN A 80 22.72 14.25 -6.81
CA ASN A 80 21.88 14.09 -5.63
C ASN A 80 21.22 15.41 -5.23
N LEU A 81 21.96 16.52 -5.28
CA LEU A 81 21.44 17.88 -5.08
C LEU A 81 20.35 18.20 -6.10
N ALA A 82 20.65 18.04 -7.40
CA ALA A 82 19.67 18.29 -8.46
C ALA A 82 18.41 17.42 -8.36
N TYR A 83 18.57 16.15 -7.97
CA TYR A 83 17.45 15.22 -7.74
C TYR A 83 16.58 15.67 -6.55
N ARG A 84 17.20 16.05 -5.43
CA ARG A 84 16.48 16.53 -4.23
C ARG A 84 15.74 17.83 -4.50
N GLU A 85 16.38 18.76 -5.20
CA GLU A 85 15.75 20.02 -5.60
C GLU A 85 14.53 19.72 -6.49
N ALA A 86 14.69 18.85 -7.51
CA ALA A 86 13.60 18.48 -8.42
C ALA A 86 12.41 17.83 -7.72
N LEU A 87 12.68 16.96 -6.73
CA LEU A 87 11.64 16.29 -5.94
C LEU A 87 10.87 17.29 -5.08
N THR A 88 11.59 18.21 -4.41
CA THR A 88 11.01 19.28 -3.59
C THR A 88 10.14 20.22 -4.45
N LEU A 89 10.62 20.56 -5.65
CA LEU A 89 9.89 21.40 -6.60
C LEU A 89 8.63 20.71 -7.16
N SER A 90 8.67 19.38 -7.32
CA SER A 90 7.50 18.62 -7.76
C SER A 90 6.39 18.67 -6.71
N GLN A 91 6.75 18.49 -5.44
CA GLN A 91 5.82 18.53 -4.31
C GLN A 91 5.20 19.92 -4.09
N THR A 92 5.85 20.99 -4.54
CA THR A 92 5.40 22.38 -4.38
C THR A 92 4.67 22.94 -5.62
N GLY A 93 4.36 22.09 -6.61
CA GLY A 93 3.61 22.48 -7.82
C GLY A 93 4.43 23.26 -8.86
N ARG A 94 5.76 23.35 -8.70
CA ARG A 94 6.67 24.04 -9.64
C ARG A 94 7.16 23.11 -10.74
N HIS A 95 6.23 22.46 -11.43
CA HIS A 95 6.50 21.38 -12.38
C HIS A 95 7.53 21.74 -13.46
N HIS A 96 7.54 22.98 -13.98
CA HIS A 96 8.49 23.38 -15.03
C HIS A 96 9.97 23.20 -14.63
N ARG A 97 10.34 23.52 -13.38
CA ARG A 97 11.74 23.38 -12.95
C ARG A 97 12.12 21.92 -12.70
N SER A 98 11.19 21.10 -12.22
CA SER A 98 11.38 19.66 -12.08
C SER A 98 11.54 18.96 -13.44
N GLU A 99 10.85 19.42 -14.48
CA GLU A 99 11.03 18.93 -15.85
C GLU A 99 12.43 19.23 -16.40
N VAL A 100 12.97 20.42 -16.12
CA VAL A 100 14.35 20.77 -16.51
C VAL A 100 15.36 19.87 -15.79
N ALA A 101 15.16 19.62 -14.50
CA ALA A 101 16.01 18.71 -13.75
C ALA A 101 15.93 17.27 -14.27
N LEU A 102 14.73 16.80 -14.64
CA LEU A 102 14.56 15.50 -15.29
C LEU A 102 15.33 15.44 -16.61
N ALA A 103 15.20 16.45 -17.46
CA ALA A 103 15.96 16.53 -18.72
C ALA A 103 17.47 16.48 -18.47
N ASN A 104 17.97 17.22 -17.46
CA ASN A 104 19.37 17.20 -17.09
C ASN A 104 19.83 15.80 -16.64
N LEU A 105 19.09 15.14 -15.76
CA LEU A 105 19.41 13.80 -15.28
C LEU A 105 19.43 12.76 -16.42
N THR A 106 18.51 12.85 -17.37
CA THR A 106 18.47 11.93 -18.53
C THR A 106 19.72 12.07 -19.41
N VAL A 107 20.21 13.30 -19.62
CA VAL A 107 21.44 13.53 -20.38
C VAL A 107 22.63 12.97 -19.61
N LEU A 108 22.73 13.24 -18.30
CA LEU A 108 23.83 12.74 -17.47
C LEU A 108 23.88 11.21 -17.45
N ALA A 109 22.74 10.54 -17.27
CA ALA A 109 22.65 9.09 -17.22
C ALA A 109 23.14 8.43 -18.52
N ARG A 110 22.96 9.07 -19.67
CA ARG A 110 23.45 8.59 -20.98
C ARG A 110 24.90 8.93 -21.24
N THR A 111 25.37 10.07 -20.75
CA THR A 111 26.73 10.57 -21.03
C THR A 111 27.77 9.95 -20.08
N VAL A 112 27.38 9.63 -18.85
CA VAL A 112 28.30 9.20 -17.80
C VAL A 112 28.10 7.72 -17.50
N ASN A 113 28.79 6.88 -18.28
CA ASN A 113 28.68 5.42 -18.20
C ASN A 113 29.09 4.85 -16.83
N GLU A 114 29.93 5.55 -16.06
CA GLU A 114 30.35 5.11 -14.71
C GLU A 114 29.30 5.36 -13.61
N LEU A 115 28.21 6.07 -13.94
CA LEU A 115 27.16 6.45 -13.00
C LEU A 115 25.81 5.83 -13.37
N ARG A 116 25.77 4.52 -13.51
CA ARG A 116 24.54 3.81 -13.90
C ARG A 116 23.44 3.88 -12.84
N VAL A 117 23.81 4.14 -11.59
CA VAL A 117 22.87 4.50 -10.51
C VAL A 117 21.93 5.68 -10.88
N LEU A 118 22.32 6.55 -11.82
CA LEU A 118 21.49 7.67 -12.30
C LEU A 118 20.19 7.22 -12.96
N TYR A 119 20.16 6.02 -13.54
CA TYR A 119 18.93 5.47 -14.09
C TYR A 119 17.83 5.38 -13.03
N ALA A 120 18.17 4.94 -11.80
CA ALA A 120 17.21 4.87 -10.70
C ALA A 120 16.66 6.27 -10.33
N ALA A 121 17.51 7.30 -10.33
CA ALA A 121 17.08 8.68 -10.07
C ALA A 121 16.13 9.21 -11.16
N VAL A 122 16.42 8.92 -12.44
CA VAL A 122 15.54 9.27 -13.57
C VAL A 122 14.19 8.57 -13.43
N VAL A 123 14.18 7.28 -13.11
CA VAL A 123 12.94 6.50 -12.89
C VAL A 123 12.08 7.14 -11.80
N CYS A 124 12.65 7.38 -10.61
CA CYS A 124 11.92 7.94 -9.47
C CYS A 124 11.38 9.36 -9.76
N LEU A 125 12.20 10.22 -10.38
CA LEU A 125 11.76 11.59 -10.68
C LEU A 125 10.70 11.62 -11.79
N ALA A 126 10.87 10.82 -12.85
CA ALA A 126 9.88 10.70 -13.91
C ALA A 126 8.53 10.23 -13.37
N ALA A 127 8.53 9.22 -12.50
CA ALA A 127 7.33 8.74 -11.82
C ALA A 127 6.69 9.81 -10.92
N ALA A 128 7.48 10.54 -10.13
CA ALA A 128 6.99 11.65 -9.31
C ALA A 128 6.37 12.81 -10.12
N LEU A 129 6.74 12.95 -11.40
CA LEU A 129 6.19 13.91 -12.36
C LEU A 129 5.05 13.34 -13.22
N GLY A 130 4.58 12.13 -12.92
CA GLY A 130 3.51 11.47 -13.67
C GLY A 130 3.92 10.95 -15.05
N ARG A 131 5.21 10.94 -15.39
CA ARG A 131 5.77 10.42 -16.65
C ARG A 131 6.03 8.91 -16.55
N HIS A 132 4.97 8.15 -16.31
CA HIS A 132 5.07 6.72 -15.99
C HIS A 132 5.68 5.88 -17.12
N ASP A 133 5.30 6.12 -18.38
CA ASP A 133 5.85 5.38 -19.53
C ASP A 133 7.36 5.60 -19.66
N MET A 134 7.80 6.84 -19.44
CA MET A 134 9.22 7.18 -19.41
C MET A 134 9.92 6.49 -18.23
N ALA A 135 9.34 6.55 -17.03
CA ALA A 135 9.92 5.91 -15.86
C ALA A 135 10.10 4.38 -16.06
N ILE A 136 9.09 3.71 -16.65
CA ILE A 136 9.16 2.29 -17.00
C ILE A 136 10.27 2.04 -18.03
N ALA A 137 10.30 2.80 -19.13
CA ALA A 137 11.30 2.64 -20.18
C ALA A 137 12.73 2.80 -19.64
N TRP A 138 12.98 3.81 -18.81
CA TRP A 138 14.29 4.01 -18.18
C TRP A 138 14.64 2.89 -17.21
N CYS A 139 13.68 2.36 -16.46
CA CYS A 139 13.95 1.24 -15.56
C CYS A 139 14.38 0.00 -16.36
N VAL A 140 13.62 -0.34 -17.41
CA VAL A 140 13.90 -1.47 -18.30
C VAL A 140 15.23 -1.30 -19.03
N ASP A 141 15.44 -0.15 -19.68
CA ASP A 141 16.67 0.15 -20.40
C ASP A 141 17.87 0.09 -19.47
N GLY A 142 17.74 0.63 -18.25
CA GLY A 142 18.78 0.55 -17.23
C GLY A 142 19.13 -0.89 -16.88
N LEU A 143 18.14 -1.72 -16.57
CA LEU A 143 18.33 -3.13 -16.21
C LEU A 143 19.04 -3.95 -17.30
N ARG A 144 18.90 -3.56 -18.57
CA ARG A 144 19.55 -4.23 -19.72
C ARG A 144 21.04 -3.88 -19.88
N LEU A 145 21.57 -2.89 -19.17
CA LEU A 145 22.96 -2.46 -19.29
C LEU A 145 23.91 -3.24 -18.35
N GLU A 146 25.11 -3.59 -18.82
CA GLU A 146 26.15 -4.28 -18.02
C GLU A 146 26.76 -3.46 -16.87
N MET A 147 26.22 -3.53 -15.66
CA MET A 147 26.64 -2.68 -14.54
C MET A 147 27.05 -3.43 -13.29
N ASP A 148 27.68 -2.69 -12.37
CA ASP A 148 27.98 -3.15 -11.02
C ASP A 148 26.70 -3.48 -10.22
N GLU A 149 26.87 -4.31 -9.20
CA GLU A 149 25.81 -4.83 -8.35
C GLU A 149 25.00 -3.73 -7.63
N GLU A 150 25.67 -2.65 -7.19
CA GLU A 150 25.05 -1.55 -6.45
C GLU A 150 24.12 -0.74 -7.35
N SER A 151 24.60 -0.37 -8.54
CA SER A 151 23.81 0.32 -9.56
C SER A 151 22.59 -0.52 -9.97
N ARG A 152 22.79 -1.82 -10.19
CA ARG A 152 21.71 -2.74 -10.59
C ARG A 152 20.64 -2.87 -9.51
N THR A 153 21.05 -3.04 -8.26
CA THR A 153 20.15 -3.11 -7.10
C THR A 153 19.35 -1.82 -6.94
N SER A 154 19.97 -0.67 -7.21
CA SER A 154 19.30 0.64 -7.15
C SER A 154 18.19 0.77 -8.20
N ILE A 155 18.43 0.29 -9.43
CA ILE A 155 17.41 0.29 -10.48
C ILE A 155 16.28 -0.70 -10.16
N LEU A 156 16.59 -1.90 -9.65
CA LEU A 156 15.56 -2.84 -9.18
C LEU A 156 14.67 -2.22 -8.08
N LYS A 157 15.26 -1.47 -7.14
CA LYS A 157 14.49 -0.72 -6.11
C LYS A 157 13.61 0.37 -6.72
N ALA A 158 14.06 1.04 -7.78
CA ALA A 158 13.23 2.00 -8.52
C ALA A 158 12.07 1.30 -9.25
N GLY A 159 12.30 0.09 -9.80
CA GLY A 159 11.24 -0.76 -10.34
C GLY A 159 10.23 -1.20 -9.28
N LEU A 160 10.68 -1.55 -8.08
CA LEU A 160 9.81 -1.82 -6.93
C LEU A 160 8.96 -0.60 -6.54
N TYR A 161 9.52 0.61 -6.63
CA TYR A 161 8.74 1.85 -6.43
C TYR A 161 7.65 1.99 -7.49
N LEU A 162 7.95 1.73 -8.77
CA LEU A 162 6.95 1.72 -9.84
C LEU A 162 5.82 0.71 -9.59
N ILE A 163 6.15 -0.49 -9.11
CA ILE A 163 5.17 -1.49 -8.68
C ILE A 163 4.29 -0.93 -7.55
N SER A 164 4.87 -0.29 -6.54
CA SER A 164 4.13 0.18 -5.35
C SER A 164 3.11 1.30 -5.66
N ILE A 165 3.35 2.09 -6.71
CA ILE A 165 2.42 3.10 -7.22
C ILE A 165 1.53 2.59 -8.36
N ALA A 166 1.49 1.28 -8.59
CA ALA A 166 0.69 0.62 -9.62
C ALA A 166 1.02 1.06 -11.07
N LYS A 167 2.28 1.41 -11.35
CA LYS A 167 2.75 1.83 -12.68
C LYS A 167 3.71 0.81 -13.24
N VAL A 168 3.16 -0.23 -13.85
CA VAL A 168 3.91 -1.42 -14.25
C VAL A 168 3.33 -2.01 -15.54
N ASN A 169 4.18 -2.67 -16.32
CA ASN A 169 3.80 -3.39 -17.54
C ASN A 169 4.59 -4.71 -17.65
N ASP A 170 4.24 -5.54 -18.64
CA ASP A 170 4.85 -6.86 -18.84
C ASP A 170 6.37 -6.80 -19.03
N ASP A 171 6.87 -5.80 -19.75
CA ASP A 171 8.31 -5.67 -20.04
C ASP A 171 9.11 -5.39 -18.75
N LEU A 172 8.63 -4.48 -17.90
CA LEU A 172 9.25 -4.18 -16.61
C LEU A 172 9.30 -5.41 -15.72
N VAL A 173 8.17 -6.12 -15.58
CA VAL A 173 8.08 -7.28 -14.70
C VAL A 173 8.96 -8.43 -15.20
N SER A 174 8.95 -8.66 -16.52
CA SER A 174 9.78 -9.68 -17.15
C SER A 174 11.26 -9.40 -16.93
N GLU A 175 11.69 -8.16 -17.18
CA GLU A 175 13.10 -7.78 -17.07
C GLU A 175 13.58 -7.76 -15.62
N MET A 176 12.78 -7.25 -14.69
CA MET A 176 13.09 -7.32 -13.25
C MET A 176 13.26 -8.77 -12.79
N GLY A 177 12.35 -9.68 -13.17
CA GLY A 177 12.46 -11.09 -12.82
C GLY A 177 13.70 -11.77 -13.41
N ARG A 178 13.99 -11.52 -14.70
CA ARG A 178 15.16 -12.06 -15.40
C ARG A 178 16.48 -11.62 -14.76
N ILE A 179 16.63 -10.32 -14.52
CA ILE A 179 17.84 -9.77 -13.89
C ILE A 179 17.99 -10.26 -12.46
N SER A 180 16.89 -10.36 -11.71
CA SER A 180 16.91 -10.86 -10.34
C SER A 180 17.36 -12.32 -10.25
N ALA A 181 16.93 -13.16 -11.19
CA ALA A 181 17.39 -14.54 -11.30
C ALA A 181 18.90 -14.62 -11.59
N ASP A 182 19.41 -13.88 -12.58
CA ASP A 182 20.85 -13.81 -12.90
C ASP A 182 21.69 -13.36 -11.68
N MET A 183 21.20 -12.38 -10.92
CA MET A 183 21.88 -11.92 -9.71
C MET A 183 21.91 -12.99 -8.62
N ILE A 184 20.80 -13.68 -8.38
CA ILE A 184 20.73 -14.76 -7.38
C ILE A 184 21.67 -15.90 -7.75
N ASP A 185 21.71 -16.30 -9.03
CA ASP A 185 22.60 -17.37 -9.51
C ASP A 185 24.10 -17.02 -9.34
N ARG A 186 24.44 -15.73 -9.34
CA ARG A 186 25.80 -15.22 -9.07
C ARG A 186 26.09 -15.01 -7.58
N GLY A 187 25.15 -15.33 -6.68
CA GLY A 187 25.30 -15.12 -5.24
C GLY A 187 25.01 -13.70 -4.74
N GLN A 188 24.39 -12.85 -5.57
CA GLN A 188 24.05 -11.44 -5.27
C GLN A 188 22.57 -11.28 -4.88
N GLY A 189 22.08 -12.20 -4.04
CA GLY A 189 20.65 -12.33 -3.70
C GLY A 189 20.17 -11.32 -2.66
N PHE A 190 19.72 -10.14 -3.11
CA PHE A 190 19.06 -9.14 -2.26
C PHE A 190 17.55 -9.36 -2.17
N ASP A 191 16.93 -8.78 -1.14
CA ASP A 191 15.48 -8.80 -0.91
C ASP A 191 14.64 -8.38 -2.13
N VAL A 192 15.10 -7.37 -2.86
CA VAL A 192 14.42 -6.89 -4.08
C VAL A 192 14.48 -7.92 -5.21
N CYS A 193 15.51 -8.76 -5.27
CA CYS A 193 15.62 -9.83 -6.26
C CYS A 193 14.58 -10.92 -5.98
N TYR A 194 14.48 -11.36 -4.72
CA TYR A 194 13.47 -12.32 -4.29
C TYR A 194 12.06 -11.80 -4.55
N PHE A 195 11.79 -10.53 -4.19
CA PHE A 195 10.50 -9.91 -4.44
C PHE A 195 10.16 -9.87 -5.93
N SER A 196 11.12 -9.48 -6.79
CA SER A 196 10.89 -9.37 -8.23
C SER A 196 10.49 -10.72 -8.85
N ILE A 197 11.10 -11.82 -8.39
CA ILE A 197 10.73 -13.18 -8.84
C ILE A 197 9.32 -13.56 -8.35
N LEU A 198 9.01 -13.30 -7.07
CA LEU A 198 7.67 -13.57 -6.51
C LEU A 198 6.60 -12.78 -7.25
N TYR A 199 6.86 -11.49 -7.46
CA TYR A 199 5.96 -10.58 -8.13
C TYR A 199 5.76 -10.96 -9.59
N GLN A 200 6.80 -11.34 -10.32
CA GLN A 200 6.68 -11.82 -11.71
C GLN A 200 5.76 -13.05 -11.81
N LYS A 201 5.89 -14.00 -10.88
CA LYS A 201 5.05 -15.20 -10.86
C LYS A 201 3.59 -14.85 -10.60
N TYR A 202 3.33 -14.03 -9.59
CA TYR A 202 2.00 -13.49 -9.31
C TYR A 202 1.42 -12.71 -10.50
N TRP A 203 2.21 -11.84 -11.14
CA TRP A 203 1.79 -11.05 -12.29
C TRP A 203 1.31 -11.92 -13.45
N ASN A 204 2.02 -13.02 -13.69
CA ASN A 204 1.71 -14.02 -14.71
C ASN A 204 0.58 -15.00 -14.31
N GLY A 205 0.05 -14.91 -13.08
CA GLY A 205 -0.96 -15.83 -12.56
C GLY A 205 -0.42 -17.21 -12.13
N ASP A 206 0.90 -17.35 -11.96
CA ASP A 206 1.56 -18.54 -11.41
C ASP A 206 1.59 -18.50 -9.87
N ASP A 207 0.41 -18.58 -9.25
CA ASP A 207 0.27 -18.47 -7.78
C ASP A 207 1.03 -19.60 -7.04
N ILE A 208 1.01 -20.83 -7.58
CA ILE A 208 1.75 -21.98 -6.99
C ILE A 208 3.26 -21.79 -7.11
N GLY A 209 3.75 -21.35 -8.27
CA GLY A 209 5.16 -21.06 -8.42
C GLY A 209 5.58 -19.93 -7.48
N ALA A 210 4.74 -18.90 -7.29
CA ALA A 210 5.03 -17.82 -6.36
C ALA A 210 5.15 -18.34 -4.93
N GLN A 211 4.23 -19.20 -4.49
CA GLN A 211 4.31 -19.86 -3.18
C GLN A 211 5.57 -20.73 -3.04
N ASN A 212 5.89 -21.53 -4.05
CA ASN A 212 7.07 -22.41 -3.99
C ASN A 212 8.37 -21.60 -3.91
N ALA A 213 8.46 -20.51 -4.68
CA ALA A 213 9.57 -19.57 -4.58
C ALA A 213 9.63 -18.90 -3.20
N ALA A 214 8.49 -18.51 -2.62
CA ALA A 214 8.45 -17.92 -1.29
C ALA A 214 8.97 -18.90 -0.22
N ASN A 215 8.57 -20.17 -0.30
CA ASN A 215 9.06 -21.22 0.59
C ASN A 215 10.58 -21.46 0.43
N GLN A 216 11.08 -21.45 -0.81
CA GLN A 216 12.51 -21.57 -1.08
C GLN A 216 13.29 -20.38 -0.52
N PHE A 217 12.81 -19.15 -0.73
CA PHE A 217 13.48 -17.94 -0.22
C PHE A 217 13.41 -17.86 1.30
N LYS A 218 12.31 -18.31 1.90
CA LYS A 218 12.19 -18.48 3.35
C LYS A 218 13.21 -19.49 3.88
N TYR A 219 13.46 -20.59 3.17
CA TYR A 219 14.52 -21.54 3.52
C TYR A 219 15.93 -20.93 3.41
N ILE A 220 16.20 -20.12 2.38
CA ILE A 220 17.50 -19.46 2.16
C ILE A 220 17.78 -18.37 3.22
N LEU A 221 16.79 -17.50 3.48
CA LEU A 221 16.92 -16.36 4.39
C LEU A 221 16.70 -16.73 5.87
N GLY A 222 16.09 -17.88 6.12
CA GLY A 222 15.53 -18.26 7.41
C GLY A 222 14.25 -17.49 7.77
N ASP A 223 13.45 -18.07 8.66
CA ASP A 223 12.16 -17.52 9.08
C ASP A 223 12.28 -16.08 9.60
N ALA A 224 13.27 -15.80 10.45
CA ALA A 224 13.48 -14.47 11.01
C ALA A 224 13.80 -13.42 9.94
N GLY A 225 14.67 -13.76 8.98
CA GLY A 225 15.05 -12.85 7.88
C GLY A 225 13.89 -12.58 6.92
N PHE A 226 13.14 -13.61 6.56
CA PHE A 226 12.00 -13.49 5.66
C PHE A 226 10.85 -12.69 6.27
N LEU A 227 10.51 -12.94 7.54
CA LEU A 227 9.39 -12.29 8.22
C LEU A 227 9.70 -10.84 8.63
N ALA A 228 10.96 -10.52 8.94
CA ALA A 228 11.38 -9.15 9.22
C ALA A 228 11.42 -8.26 7.95
N ASN A 229 11.33 -8.87 6.77
CA ASN A 229 11.43 -8.15 5.51
C ASN A 229 10.08 -7.53 5.08
N ASN A 230 10.05 -6.21 4.91
CA ASN A 230 8.83 -5.45 4.61
C ASN A 230 8.19 -5.70 3.23
N ILE A 231 8.93 -6.31 2.29
CA ILE A 231 8.42 -6.60 0.93
C ILE A 231 8.17 -8.09 0.72
N LEU A 232 8.87 -8.95 1.46
CA LEU A 232 8.73 -10.41 1.37
C LEU A 232 7.73 -10.97 2.40
N ASN A 233 7.55 -10.33 3.56
CA ASN A 233 6.74 -10.89 4.63
C ASN A 233 5.33 -11.27 4.13
N SER A 234 4.63 -10.44 3.36
CA SER A 234 3.27 -10.76 2.89
C SER A 234 3.12 -12.09 2.14
N TRP A 235 4.20 -12.62 1.56
CA TRP A 235 4.18 -13.85 0.79
C TRP A 235 4.14 -15.11 1.67
N HIS A 236 4.46 -15.04 2.97
CA HIS A 236 4.35 -16.21 3.86
C HIS A 236 2.89 -16.61 4.11
N VAL A 237 1.96 -15.65 4.02
CA VAL A 237 0.52 -15.91 4.13
C VAL A 237 -0.13 -16.19 2.79
N CYS A 238 0.63 -16.33 1.70
CA CYS A 238 0.10 -16.60 0.37
C CYS A 238 0.10 -18.11 0.10
N ARG A 239 -0.98 -18.80 0.47
CA ARG A 239 -1.13 -20.26 0.31
C ARG A 239 -2.21 -20.60 -0.71
N TYR A 240 -1.88 -21.53 -1.61
CA TYR A 240 -2.70 -21.96 -2.73
C TYR A 240 -2.66 -23.48 -2.95
N ASP A 241 -1.85 -24.22 -2.20
CA ASP A 241 -1.69 -25.67 -2.36
C ASP A 241 -2.81 -26.47 -1.67
N GLU A 242 -3.19 -27.60 -2.29
CA GLU A 242 -4.28 -28.45 -1.81
C GLU A 242 -3.99 -29.07 -0.44
N ALA A 243 -2.73 -29.40 -0.15
CA ALA A 243 -2.35 -29.97 1.14
C ALA A 243 -2.63 -29.00 2.30
N PHE A 244 -2.35 -27.70 2.10
CA PHE A 244 -2.70 -26.65 3.07
C PHE A 244 -4.19 -26.57 3.31
N PHE A 245 -4.99 -26.43 2.25
CA PHE A 245 -6.44 -26.25 2.37
C PHE A 245 -7.15 -27.48 2.94
N THR A 246 -6.66 -28.68 2.62
CA THR A 246 -7.17 -29.95 3.19
C THR A 246 -6.84 -30.08 4.67
N ALA A 247 -5.70 -29.53 5.12
CA ALA A 247 -5.29 -29.55 6.52
C ALA A 247 -5.96 -28.46 7.39
N LEU A 248 -6.72 -27.53 6.79
CA LEU A 248 -7.42 -26.49 7.56
C LEU A 248 -8.47 -27.12 8.49
N PRO A 249 -8.56 -26.69 9.77
CA PRO A 249 -9.54 -27.21 10.70
C PRO A 249 -10.96 -26.98 10.18
N GLU A 250 -11.90 -27.85 10.54
CA GLU A 250 -13.32 -27.63 10.23
C GLU A 250 -13.86 -26.38 10.93
N GLU A 251 -14.94 -25.82 10.39
CA GLU A 251 -15.57 -24.61 10.94
C GLU A 251 -16.02 -24.79 12.40
N THR A 252 -16.51 -25.98 12.74
CA THR A 252 -16.95 -26.35 14.10
C THR A 252 -15.83 -26.26 15.13
N ALA A 253 -14.59 -26.53 14.70
CA ALA A 253 -13.40 -26.43 15.54
C ALA A 253 -12.96 -24.98 15.78
N LEU A 254 -13.42 -24.00 15.01
CA LEU A 254 -13.00 -22.60 15.16
C LEU A 254 -13.34 -22.06 16.54
N SER A 255 -14.54 -22.34 17.07
CA SER A 255 -14.95 -21.91 18.42
C SER A 255 -13.99 -22.38 19.53
N SER A 256 -13.33 -23.52 19.34
CA SER A 256 -12.31 -24.03 20.26
C SER A 256 -10.96 -23.29 20.17
N VAL A 257 -10.70 -22.66 19.03
CA VAL A 257 -9.47 -21.94 18.73
C VAL A 257 -9.54 -20.48 19.17
N ILE A 258 -10.65 -19.79 18.91
CA ILE A 258 -10.82 -18.34 19.13
C ILE A 258 -11.85 -18.00 20.23
N GLY A 259 -12.54 -19.00 20.77
CA GLY A 259 -13.62 -18.83 21.74
C GLY A 259 -15.01 -18.69 21.10
N PRO A 260 -16.07 -18.78 21.92
CA PRO A 260 -17.45 -18.65 21.45
C PRO A 260 -17.78 -17.20 21.10
N LEU A 261 -18.58 -17.03 20.04
CA LEU A 261 -19.26 -15.77 19.76
C LEU A 261 -20.57 -15.72 20.57
N ARG A 262 -20.81 -14.61 21.26
CA ARG A 262 -22.07 -14.37 21.98
C ARG A 262 -22.96 -13.48 21.14
N HIS A 263 -24.15 -13.97 20.79
CA HIS A 263 -25.17 -13.18 20.12
C HIS A 263 -26.02 -12.49 21.19
N GLU A 264 -25.70 -11.24 21.50
CA GLU A 264 -26.38 -10.46 22.54
C GLU A 264 -27.73 -9.92 22.04
N GLN A 265 -27.77 -9.52 20.76
CA GLN A 265 -28.96 -8.91 20.15
C GLN A 265 -28.98 -9.13 18.64
N MET A 266 -30.15 -9.51 18.13
CA MET A 266 -30.38 -9.68 16.70
C MET A 266 -31.06 -8.45 16.10
N LEU A 267 -30.71 -8.14 14.85
CA LEU A 267 -31.50 -7.24 14.03
C LEU A 267 -32.89 -7.83 13.75
N PRO A 268 -33.92 -6.97 13.55
CA PRO A 268 -35.22 -7.43 13.09
C PRO A 268 -35.13 -8.06 11.68
N PRO A 269 -36.10 -8.90 11.30
CA PRO A 269 -36.22 -9.39 9.93
C PRO A 269 -36.26 -8.23 8.92
N GLY A 270 -35.69 -8.43 7.74
CA GLY A 270 -35.71 -7.45 6.66
C GLY A 270 -34.96 -7.94 5.42
N ASP A 271 -35.14 -7.24 4.30
CA ASP A 271 -34.65 -7.70 2.99
C ASP A 271 -33.32 -7.06 2.56
N GLY A 272 -32.91 -5.98 3.23
CA GLY A 272 -31.65 -5.27 2.93
C GLY A 272 -30.40 -5.97 3.49
N PRO A 273 -29.20 -5.58 3.02
CA PRO A 273 -27.95 -6.13 3.54
C PRO A 273 -27.75 -5.77 5.01
N VAL A 274 -27.18 -6.70 5.78
CA VAL A 274 -26.66 -6.43 7.13
C VAL A 274 -25.31 -5.73 6.99
N ILE A 275 -25.20 -4.54 7.58
CA ILE A 275 -23.95 -3.78 7.63
C ILE A 275 -23.15 -4.31 8.82
N LEU A 276 -22.16 -5.16 8.56
CA LEU A 276 -21.35 -5.80 9.57
C LEU A 276 -20.10 -4.96 9.86
N ILE A 277 -19.99 -4.51 11.11
CA ILE A 277 -18.85 -3.75 11.63
C ILE A 277 -18.22 -4.56 12.75
N SER A 278 -16.89 -4.67 12.75
CA SER A 278 -16.14 -5.41 13.77
C SER A 278 -15.03 -4.56 14.33
N CYS A 279 -14.96 -4.43 15.65
CA CYS A 279 -13.90 -3.68 16.31
C CYS A 279 -13.67 -4.12 17.75
N ASP A 280 -12.51 -3.77 18.29
CA ASP A 280 -12.31 -3.79 19.74
C ASP A 280 -13.07 -2.64 20.44
N ALA A 281 -13.26 -2.77 21.75
CA ALA A 281 -13.94 -1.78 22.58
C ALA A 281 -13.37 -0.35 22.47
N ARG A 282 -12.04 -0.19 22.43
CA ARG A 282 -11.40 1.12 22.33
C ARG A 282 -11.68 1.77 20.97
N TYR A 283 -11.66 0.98 19.90
CA TYR A 283 -11.96 1.48 18.55
C TYR A 283 -13.44 1.87 18.42
N LEU A 284 -14.36 1.12 19.05
CA LEU A 284 -15.77 1.50 19.14
C LEU A 284 -15.94 2.85 19.86
N GLU A 285 -15.30 3.01 21.01
CA GLU A 285 -15.38 4.23 21.83
C GLU A 285 -14.86 5.47 21.08
N LEU A 286 -13.78 5.32 20.31
CA LEU A 286 -13.11 6.44 19.63
C LEU A 286 -13.66 6.75 18.24
N LEU A 287 -14.01 5.72 17.46
CA LEU A 287 -14.33 5.84 16.03
C LEU A 287 -15.72 5.28 15.70
N GLY A 288 -16.10 4.15 16.29
CA GLY A 288 -17.37 3.48 15.99
C GLY A 288 -18.59 4.37 16.28
N THR A 289 -18.54 5.24 17.29
CA THR A 289 -19.59 6.23 17.56
C THR A 289 -19.89 7.14 16.36
N LYS A 290 -18.85 7.60 15.65
CA LYS A 290 -19.00 8.46 14.47
C LYS A 290 -19.67 7.71 13.31
N LEU A 291 -19.30 6.44 13.10
CA LEU A 291 -19.93 5.58 12.11
C LEU A 291 -21.41 5.39 12.45
N LEU A 292 -21.74 5.02 13.69
CA LEU A 292 -23.13 4.85 14.13
C LEU A 292 -23.95 6.14 13.98
N ASP A 293 -23.38 7.31 14.31
CA ASP A 293 -24.06 8.59 14.08
C ASP A 293 -24.30 8.84 12.58
N SER A 294 -23.32 8.57 11.71
CA SER A 294 -23.53 8.67 10.26
C SER A 294 -24.61 7.70 9.76
N ALA A 295 -24.66 6.48 10.30
CA ALA A 295 -25.69 5.50 10.00
C ALA A 295 -27.09 5.96 10.45
N CYS A 296 -27.19 6.66 11.57
CA CYS A 296 -28.44 7.32 11.98
C CYS A 296 -28.84 8.43 10.99
N VAL A 297 -27.89 9.29 10.59
CA VAL A 297 -28.14 10.41 9.66
C VAL A 297 -28.70 9.92 8.33
N VAL A 298 -28.14 8.84 7.79
CA VAL A 298 -28.57 8.28 6.49
C VAL A 298 -29.70 7.25 6.61
N GLY A 299 -30.19 6.97 7.82
CA GLY A 299 -31.29 6.02 8.09
C GLY A 299 -30.92 4.54 7.98
N ALA A 300 -29.64 4.22 7.90
CA ALA A 300 -29.09 2.85 7.76
C ALA A 300 -28.85 2.13 9.09
N ILE A 301 -28.96 2.82 10.24
CA ILE A 301 -28.67 2.25 11.57
C ILE A 301 -29.41 0.93 11.85
N ARG A 302 -30.64 0.78 11.34
CA ARG A 302 -31.47 -0.42 11.47
C ARG A 302 -30.92 -1.68 10.80
N PHE A 303 -29.87 -1.53 10.00
CA PHE A 303 -29.18 -2.61 9.29
C PHE A 303 -27.82 -2.94 9.92
N VAL A 304 -27.39 -2.19 10.95
CA VAL A 304 -26.05 -2.31 11.51
C VAL A 304 -25.98 -3.46 12.51
N HIS A 305 -25.10 -4.43 12.24
CA HIS A 305 -24.65 -5.39 13.23
C HIS A 305 -23.22 -5.04 13.67
N LEU A 306 -23.06 -4.81 14.97
CA LEU A 306 -21.78 -4.54 15.60
C LEU A 306 -21.26 -5.79 16.29
N HIS A 307 -20.07 -6.23 15.87
CA HIS A 307 -19.29 -7.25 16.55
C HIS A 307 -18.21 -6.57 17.41
N VAL A 308 -18.31 -6.70 18.74
CA VAL A 308 -17.39 -6.05 19.69
C VAL A 308 -16.48 -7.06 20.36
N ILE A 309 -15.18 -6.89 20.16
CA ILE A 309 -14.13 -7.73 20.75
C ILE A 309 -13.68 -7.12 22.07
N ASN A 310 -13.65 -7.92 23.13
CA ASN A 310 -13.32 -7.48 24.49
C ASN A 310 -14.19 -6.29 24.96
N PRO A 311 -15.53 -6.39 24.94
CA PRO A 311 -16.40 -5.27 25.28
C PRO A 311 -16.15 -4.76 26.71
N THR A 312 -16.23 -3.44 26.88
CA THR A 312 -16.16 -2.76 28.18
C THR A 312 -17.55 -2.30 28.61
N PRO A 313 -17.77 -1.94 29.90
CA PRO A 313 -19.00 -1.26 30.30
C PRO A 313 -19.30 -0.01 29.45
N ALA A 314 -18.27 0.73 29.03
CA ALA A 314 -18.43 1.89 28.14
C ALA A 314 -18.93 1.49 26.74
N SER A 315 -18.46 0.36 26.19
CA SER A 315 -18.98 -0.20 24.94
C SER A 315 -20.49 -0.43 25.00
N TYR A 316 -20.97 -1.04 26.08
CA TYR A 316 -22.40 -1.29 26.27
C TYR A 316 -23.21 0.00 26.46
N GLU A 317 -22.69 0.99 27.18
CA GLU A 317 -23.38 2.28 27.35
C GLU A 317 -23.46 3.09 26.06
N ILE A 318 -22.46 2.99 25.16
CA ILE A 318 -22.54 3.54 23.81
C ILE A 318 -23.74 2.95 23.07
N ILE A 319 -23.83 1.62 23.01
CA ILE A 319 -24.90 0.91 22.27
C ILE A 319 -26.27 1.32 22.82
N LYS A 320 -26.45 1.25 24.15
CA LYS A 320 -27.70 1.68 24.81
C LYS A 320 -28.06 3.14 24.52
N THR A 321 -27.07 4.02 24.38
CA THR A 321 -27.31 5.43 24.06
C THR A 321 -27.93 5.59 22.66
N PHE A 322 -27.50 4.78 21.70
CA PHE A 322 -28.10 4.75 20.37
C PHE A 322 -29.48 4.11 20.37
N GLU A 323 -29.67 3.01 21.11
CA GLU A 323 -30.97 2.32 21.20
C GLU A 323 -32.09 3.15 21.86
N ARG A 324 -31.73 4.14 22.69
CA ARG A 324 -32.70 5.12 23.22
C ARG A 324 -33.26 6.06 22.16
N ARG A 325 -32.61 6.18 21.00
CA ARG A 325 -33.10 6.97 19.87
C ARG A 325 -34.20 6.19 19.17
N GLU A 326 -35.31 6.85 18.86
CA GLU A 326 -36.47 6.21 18.22
C GLU A 326 -36.07 5.52 16.91
N GLY A 327 -36.51 4.27 16.74
CA GLY A 327 -36.24 3.47 15.53
C GLY A 327 -34.80 2.95 15.37
N CYS A 328 -33.92 3.16 16.36
CA CYS A 328 -32.56 2.64 16.33
C CYS A 328 -32.51 1.25 16.98
N ILE A 329 -32.28 0.22 16.16
CA ILE A 329 -31.98 -1.14 16.63
C ILE A 329 -30.62 -1.53 16.06
N ILE A 330 -29.71 -1.95 16.92
CA ILE A 330 -28.36 -2.38 16.55
C ILE A 330 -28.25 -3.86 16.87
N GLY A 331 -27.82 -4.68 15.90
CA GLY A 331 -27.44 -6.05 16.17
C GLY A 331 -26.13 -6.07 16.94
N LEU A 332 -26.00 -6.92 17.96
CA LEU A 332 -24.81 -6.99 18.79
C LEU A 332 -24.34 -8.42 18.94
N SER A 333 -23.07 -8.64 18.61
CA SER A 333 -22.34 -9.83 19.04
C SER A 333 -21.07 -9.44 19.79
N THR A 334 -20.66 -10.27 20.76
CA THR A 334 -19.47 -10.02 21.57
C THR A 334 -18.60 -11.25 21.68
N GLU A 335 -17.30 -11.02 21.88
CA GLU A 335 -16.36 -12.08 22.19
C GLU A 335 -15.24 -11.57 23.11
N THR A 336 -14.48 -12.50 23.68
CA THR A 336 -13.29 -12.19 24.47
C THR A 336 -12.06 -12.79 23.82
N ALA A 337 -11.10 -11.95 23.40
CA ALA A 337 -9.90 -12.40 22.70
C ALA A 337 -8.92 -13.19 23.59
N SER A 338 -9.09 -13.19 24.92
CA SER A 338 -8.34 -14.10 25.80
C SER A 338 -8.68 -15.58 25.56
N CYS A 339 -9.76 -15.86 24.83
CA CYS A 339 -10.17 -17.20 24.43
C CYS A 339 -9.45 -17.70 23.17
N VAL A 340 -8.59 -16.89 22.54
CA VAL A 340 -7.74 -17.36 21.43
C VAL A 340 -6.65 -18.27 22.00
N ARG A 341 -6.94 -19.58 22.02
CA ARG A 341 -6.19 -20.73 22.57
C ARG A 341 -5.66 -20.56 23.99
N THR A 342 -6.13 -21.39 24.92
CA THR A 342 -5.55 -21.52 26.27
C THR A 342 -4.05 -21.84 26.18
N GLY A 343 -3.20 -20.91 26.63
CA GLY A 343 -1.74 -21.02 26.55
C GLY A 343 -1.08 -20.21 25.41
N SER A 344 -1.85 -19.61 24.50
CA SER A 344 -1.30 -18.66 23.53
C SER A 344 -0.97 -17.32 24.20
N ALA A 345 0.15 -16.73 23.79
CA ALA A 345 0.55 -15.38 24.19
C ALA A 345 0.00 -14.29 23.27
N ILE A 346 -0.98 -14.58 22.39
CA ILE A 346 -1.58 -13.61 21.44
C ILE A 346 -1.98 -12.32 22.15
N HIS A 347 -2.71 -12.41 23.28
CA HIS A 347 -3.14 -11.24 24.06
C HIS A 347 -1.97 -10.40 24.62
N LYS A 348 -0.75 -10.95 24.68
CA LYS A 348 0.47 -10.27 25.11
C LYS A 348 1.23 -9.63 23.95
N ASN A 349 0.96 -10.04 22.72
CA ASN A 349 1.61 -9.52 21.52
C ASN A 349 0.69 -8.54 20.78
N LYS A 350 1.08 -7.26 20.78
CA LYS A 350 0.28 -6.18 20.19
C LYS A 350 0.07 -6.34 18.68
N ASP A 351 1.06 -6.86 17.94
CA ASP A 351 0.97 -7.01 16.49
C ASP A 351 0.04 -8.16 16.09
N LEU A 352 0.05 -9.25 16.88
CA LEU A 352 -0.91 -10.34 16.75
C LEU A 352 -2.34 -9.88 17.04
N MET A 353 -2.55 -9.13 18.14
CA MET A 353 -3.87 -8.59 18.45
C MET A 353 -4.38 -7.63 17.37
N LYS A 354 -3.49 -6.77 16.84
CA LYS A 354 -3.83 -5.87 15.75
C LYS A 354 -4.28 -6.63 14.50
N THR A 355 -3.57 -7.71 14.15
CA THR A 355 -3.95 -8.61 13.04
C THR A 355 -5.29 -9.29 13.31
N TYR A 356 -5.48 -9.82 14.52
CA TYR A 356 -6.72 -10.47 14.93
C TYR A 356 -7.93 -9.53 14.81
N TYR A 357 -7.84 -8.30 15.30
CA TYR A 357 -8.93 -7.34 15.24
C TYR A 357 -9.37 -7.02 13.80
N ALA A 358 -8.42 -6.89 12.86
CA ALA A 358 -8.74 -6.72 11.44
C ALA A 358 -9.41 -7.98 10.82
N CYS A 359 -9.01 -9.16 11.29
CA CYS A 359 -9.43 -10.45 10.78
C CYS A 359 -10.75 -10.99 11.36
N ALA A 360 -11.11 -10.59 12.59
CA ALA A 360 -12.20 -11.19 13.35
C ALA A 360 -13.54 -11.20 12.57
N ARG A 361 -13.81 -10.13 11.82
CA ARG A 361 -15.00 -10.02 10.96
C ARG A 361 -15.12 -11.11 9.91
N PHE A 362 -14.01 -11.66 9.42
CA PHE A 362 -13.98 -12.75 8.44
C PHE A 362 -14.06 -14.11 9.12
N ILE A 363 -13.48 -14.25 10.31
CA ILE A 363 -13.57 -15.49 11.08
C ILE A 363 -15.01 -15.72 11.57
N ARG A 364 -15.70 -14.66 11.98
CA ARG A 364 -17.10 -14.70 12.44
C ARG A 364 -18.14 -14.63 11.32
N LEU A 365 -17.71 -14.33 10.10
CA LEU A 365 -18.60 -14.14 8.95
C LEU A 365 -19.55 -15.31 8.70
N PRO A 366 -19.12 -16.60 8.71
CA PRO A 366 -20.04 -17.70 8.41
C PRO A 366 -21.14 -17.83 9.47
N GLU A 367 -20.80 -17.64 10.74
CA GLU A 367 -21.75 -17.69 11.85
C GLU A 367 -22.79 -16.57 11.74
N ILE A 368 -22.35 -15.34 11.44
CA ILE A 368 -23.23 -14.18 11.24
C ILE A 368 -24.08 -14.32 9.97
N ALA A 369 -23.55 -14.89 8.89
CA ALA A 369 -24.29 -15.17 7.67
C ALA A 369 -25.45 -16.15 7.91
N ARG A 370 -25.21 -17.22 8.68
CA ARG A 370 -26.28 -18.15 9.09
C ARG A 370 -27.29 -17.50 10.03
N LEU A 371 -26.85 -16.58 10.90
CA LEU A 371 -27.73 -15.92 11.85
C LEU A 371 -28.82 -15.10 11.13
N TYR A 372 -28.45 -14.41 10.05
CA TYR A 372 -29.35 -13.48 9.38
C TYR A 372 -30.00 -14.01 8.12
N HIS A 373 -29.38 -14.95 7.40
CA HIS A 373 -29.84 -15.40 6.08
C HIS A 373 -30.14 -14.23 5.13
N ARG A 374 -29.26 -13.23 5.13
CA ARG A 374 -29.34 -11.98 4.37
C ARG A 374 -27.96 -11.65 3.81
N PRO A 375 -27.87 -10.85 2.74
CA PRO A 375 -26.59 -10.34 2.29
C PRO A 375 -25.88 -9.57 3.40
N ILE A 376 -24.54 -9.57 3.42
CA ILE A 376 -23.71 -8.87 4.39
C ILE A 376 -22.80 -7.91 3.64
N ALA A 377 -22.84 -6.64 4.02
CA ALA A 377 -21.87 -5.63 3.62
C ALA A 377 -20.93 -5.37 4.81
N GLN A 378 -19.68 -5.81 4.70
CA GLN A 378 -18.64 -5.53 5.71
C GLN A 378 -17.97 -4.20 5.41
N ILE A 379 -17.80 -3.37 6.43
CA ILE A 379 -17.08 -2.09 6.32
C ILE A 379 -16.11 -1.92 7.48
N ASP A 380 -15.06 -1.11 7.30
CA ASP A 380 -14.17 -0.73 8.40
C ASP A 380 -14.89 0.18 9.41
N THR A 381 -14.50 0.09 10.68
CA THR A 381 -15.07 0.92 11.76
C THR A 381 -14.68 2.39 11.65
N ASP A 382 -13.57 2.72 10.97
CA ASP A 382 -13.10 4.08 10.74
C ASP A 382 -13.62 4.67 9.42
N CYS A 383 -14.84 4.29 9.06
CA CYS A 383 -15.60 4.83 7.94
C CYS A 383 -16.84 5.59 8.43
N LEU A 384 -17.37 6.49 7.59
CA LEU A 384 -18.73 7.03 7.72
C LEU A 384 -19.61 6.53 6.57
N LEU A 385 -20.88 6.29 6.84
CA LEU A 385 -21.89 6.13 5.79
C LEU A 385 -22.36 7.52 5.34
N ILE A 386 -22.22 7.83 4.06
CA ILE A 386 -22.64 9.10 3.44
C ILE A 386 -24.03 8.95 2.80
N SER A 387 -24.39 7.73 2.41
CA SER A 387 -25.69 7.39 1.85
C SER A 387 -26.09 5.95 2.20
N ASP A 388 -27.26 5.52 1.72
CA ASP A 388 -27.71 4.13 1.83
C ASP A 388 -26.78 3.22 1.02
N ILE A 389 -26.11 2.29 1.73
CA ILE A 389 -25.15 1.36 1.15
C ILE A 389 -25.80 0.35 0.21
N SER A 390 -27.11 0.11 0.34
CA SER A 390 -27.84 -0.77 -0.56
C SER A 390 -27.91 -0.21 -1.98
N ARG A 391 -27.61 1.08 -2.19
CA ARG A 391 -27.55 1.69 -3.52
C ARG A 391 -26.28 1.38 -4.29
N LEU A 392 -25.24 0.86 -3.63
CA LEU A 392 -24.07 0.35 -4.34
C LEU A 392 -24.53 -0.78 -5.27
N PRO A 393 -24.22 -0.73 -6.57
CA PRO A 393 -24.68 -1.74 -7.52
C PRO A 393 -24.37 -3.17 -7.07
N MET A 394 -23.18 -3.39 -6.50
CA MET A 394 -22.79 -4.72 -6.03
C MET A 394 -23.67 -5.26 -4.89
N CYS A 395 -24.29 -4.39 -4.07
CA CYS A 395 -25.20 -4.81 -3.01
C CYS A 395 -26.53 -5.37 -3.54
N ASN A 396 -26.87 -5.09 -4.80
CA ASN A 396 -28.03 -5.64 -5.50
C ASN A 396 -27.65 -6.65 -6.58
N SER A 397 -26.38 -7.05 -6.62
CA SER A 397 -25.84 -7.97 -7.60
C SER A 397 -26.34 -9.38 -7.35
N ASP A 398 -26.51 -10.16 -8.42
CA ASP A 398 -26.82 -11.60 -8.35
C ASP A 398 -25.55 -12.45 -8.13
N LYS A 399 -24.39 -11.80 -7.96
CA LYS A 399 -23.11 -12.46 -7.72
C LYS A 399 -23.02 -12.94 -6.28
N ASP A 400 -22.25 -14.01 -6.09
CA ASP A 400 -22.06 -14.65 -4.79
C ASP A 400 -21.27 -13.74 -3.83
N VAL A 401 -20.24 -13.04 -4.32
CA VAL A 401 -19.39 -12.13 -3.53
C VAL A 401 -19.06 -10.86 -4.30
N GLY A 402 -18.82 -9.76 -3.57
CA GLY A 402 -18.37 -8.48 -4.12
C GLY A 402 -17.06 -8.03 -3.49
N PHE A 403 -16.09 -7.66 -4.31
CA PHE A 403 -14.78 -7.17 -3.86
C PHE A 403 -14.57 -5.70 -4.20
N LEU A 404 -13.91 -4.97 -3.30
CA LEU A 404 -13.30 -3.69 -3.60
C LEU A 404 -12.00 -3.95 -4.39
N HIS A 405 -12.00 -3.57 -5.68
CA HIS A 405 -10.91 -3.89 -6.60
C HIS A 405 -10.62 -2.73 -7.57
N ASP A 406 -9.44 -2.11 -7.41
CA ASP A 406 -9.01 -0.98 -8.25
C ASP A 406 -8.28 -1.40 -9.54
N GLY A 407 -8.23 -2.70 -9.87
CA GLY A 407 -7.41 -3.19 -10.98
C GLY A 407 -5.90 -3.15 -10.71
N ILE A 408 -5.50 -2.71 -9.53
CA ILE A 408 -4.10 -2.51 -9.13
C ILE A 408 -3.46 -3.83 -8.70
N LYS A 409 -2.53 -4.34 -9.50
CA LYS A 409 -1.76 -5.55 -9.19
C LYS A 409 -0.47 -5.21 -8.43
N THR A 410 -0.55 -4.73 -7.20
CA THR A 410 0.67 -4.47 -6.37
C THR A 410 1.12 -5.68 -5.55
N GLY A 411 0.31 -6.73 -5.50
CA GLY A 411 0.62 -7.99 -4.82
C GLY A 411 -0.65 -8.63 -4.22
N PRO A 412 -0.58 -9.90 -3.78
CA PRO A 412 -1.73 -10.64 -3.25
C PRO A 412 -2.46 -9.93 -2.10
N ALA A 413 -1.71 -9.39 -1.14
CA ALA A 413 -2.25 -8.69 0.03
C ALA A 413 -2.85 -7.30 -0.25
N ARG A 414 -2.86 -6.87 -1.52
CA ARG A 414 -3.42 -5.58 -1.95
C ARG A 414 -4.33 -5.71 -3.18
N GLN A 415 -4.61 -6.95 -3.62
CA GLN A 415 -5.48 -7.19 -4.77
C GLN A 415 -6.94 -6.85 -4.46
N PHE A 416 -7.42 -7.29 -3.29
CA PHE A 416 -8.73 -6.97 -2.77
C PHE A 416 -8.55 -6.15 -1.50
N ASN A 417 -9.15 -4.96 -1.48
CA ASN A 417 -9.09 -4.09 -0.32
C ASN A 417 -10.18 -4.49 0.67
N ALA A 418 -9.79 -4.76 1.92
CA ALA A 418 -10.71 -5.26 2.95
C ALA A 418 -11.58 -4.17 3.59
N THR A 419 -11.40 -2.89 3.24
CA THR A 419 -12.27 -1.81 3.71
C THR A 419 -13.73 -2.04 3.35
N PHE A 420 -14.00 -2.78 2.27
CA PHE A 420 -15.33 -3.23 1.92
C PHE A 420 -15.31 -4.67 1.37
N PHE A 421 -16.24 -5.50 1.84
CA PHE A 421 -16.51 -6.81 1.27
C PHE A 421 -18.00 -7.10 1.30
N PHE A 422 -18.56 -7.60 0.19
CA PHE A 422 -19.95 -7.99 0.10
C PHE A 422 -20.09 -9.51 -0.01
N LEU A 423 -20.94 -10.08 0.83
CA LEU A 423 -21.30 -11.49 0.82
C LEU A 423 -22.79 -11.61 0.53
N ASN A 424 -23.16 -12.20 -0.60
CA ASN A 424 -24.56 -12.47 -0.89
C ASN A 424 -25.07 -13.71 -0.10
N ASN A 425 -26.39 -13.91 -0.04
CA ASN A 425 -26.98 -15.05 0.66
C ASN A 425 -27.16 -16.27 -0.26
N HIS A 426 -26.07 -16.73 -0.86
CA HIS A 426 -26.04 -17.95 -1.68
C HIS A 426 -25.21 -19.05 -1.02
N GLN A 427 -25.46 -20.29 -1.42
CA GLN A 427 -24.70 -21.45 -0.96
C GLN A 427 -23.20 -21.32 -1.27
N LYS A 428 -22.84 -20.82 -2.46
CA LYS A 428 -21.44 -20.58 -2.84
C LYS A 428 -20.78 -19.46 -2.04
N SER A 429 -21.53 -18.40 -1.71
CA SER A 429 -21.07 -17.34 -0.81
C SER A 429 -20.72 -17.93 0.56
N TYR A 430 -21.60 -18.79 1.07
CA TYR A 430 -21.41 -19.48 2.32
C TYR A 430 -20.15 -20.36 2.33
N GLU A 431 -19.94 -21.16 1.29
CA GLU A 431 -18.74 -21.99 1.12
C GLU A 431 -17.45 -21.17 1.10
N TYR A 432 -17.45 -20.05 0.38
CA TYR A 432 -16.32 -19.12 0.35
C TYR A 432 -16.06 -18.51 1.73
N ALA A 433 -17.10 -18.01 2.41
CA ALA A 433 -16.97 -17.43 3.76
C ALA A 433 -16.44 -18.46 4.77
N THR A 434 -16.92 -19.70 4.73
CA THR A 434 -16.42 -20.79 5.60
C THR A 434 -14.96 -21.08 5.33
N LEU A 435 -14.55 -21.19 4.07
CA LEU A 435 -13.15 -21.45 3.74
C LEU A 435 -12.24 -20.27 4.13
N LEU A 436 -12.72 -19.04 3.94
CA LEU A 436 -12.06 -17.81 4.36
C LEU A 436 -11.86 -17.76 5.88
N ALA A 437 -12.89 -18.06 6.66
CA ALA A 437 -12.81 -18.11 8.12
C ALA A 437 -11.78 -19.15 8.59
N ARG A 438 -11.79 -20.35 7.99
CA ARG A 438 -10.82 -21.43 8.30
C ARG A 438 -9.40 -21.03 7.95
N TYR A 439 -9.20 -20.37 6.81
CA TYR A 439 -7.91 -19.87 6.35
C TYR A 439 -7.33 -18.86 7.33
N VAL A 440 -8.09 -17.82 7.67
CA VAL A 440 -7.65 -16.76 8.57
C VAL A 440 -7.39 -17.32 9.97
N ALA A 441 -8.29 -18.16 10.48
CA ALA A 441 -8.16 -18.76 11.81
C ALA A 441 -6.91 -19.63 11.94
N HIS A 442 -6.45 -20.29 10.87
CA HIS A 442 -5.19 -21.03 10.89
C HIS A 442 -4.01 -20.12 11.28
N PHE A 443 -3.82 -19.00 10.59
CA PHE A 443 -2.68 -18.10 10.89
C PHE A 443 -2.76 -17.50 12.30
N ILE A 444 -3.98 -17.18 12.76
CA ILE A 444 -4.20 -16.75 14.15
C ILE A 444 -3.83 -17.88 15.13
N ALA A 445 -4.27 -19.13 14.90
CA ALA A 445 -4.04 -20.25 15.80
C ALA A 445 -2.56 -20.63 15.99
N PHE A 446 -1.74 -20.34 14.98
CA PHE A 446 -0.31 -20.63 14.96
C PHE A 446 0.56 -19.41 15.32
N ASP A 447 -0.04 -18.34 15.85
CA ASP A 447 0.65 -17.11 16.29
C ASP A 447 1.51 -16.49 15.15
N ILE A 448 0.98 -16.46 13.91
CA ILE A 448 1.67 -15.91 12.73
C ILE A 448 1.06 -14.54 12.40
N PRO A 449 1.59 -13.42 12.92
CA PRO A 449 1.04 -12.10 12.66
C PRO A 449 1.40 -11.63 11.25
N PHE A 450 0.40 -11.10 10.54
CA PHE A 450 0.64 -10.34 9.33
C PHE A 450 -0.44 -9.25 9.17
N TRP A 451 -0.01 -8.00 9.27
CA TRP A 451 -0.87 -6.86 8.98
C TRP A 451 -1.22 -6.85 7.48
N GLY A 452 -2.50 -7.10 7.15
CA GLY A 452 -2.97 -7.36 5.79
C GLY A 452 -3.33 -8.82 5.50
N LEU A 453 -3.33 -9.70 6.52
CA LEU A 453 -3.80 -11.09 6.41
C LEU A 453 -5.24 -11.17 5.90
N ASP A 454 -6.10 -10.28 6.38
CA ASP A 454 -7.48 -10.16 5.94
C ASP A 454 -7.59 -9.93 4.42
N GLN A 455 -6.81 -9.01 3.87
CA GLN A 455 -6.75 -8.73 2.43
C GLN A 455 -6.15 -9.89 1.64
N ALA A 456 -5.02 -10.45 2.12
CA ALA A 456 -4.37 -11.58 1.47
C ALA A 456 -5.28 -12.82 1.44
N ALA A 457 -6.03 -13.08 2.50
CA ALA A 457 -6.92 -14.22 2.62
C ALA A 457 -8.06 -14.16 1.60
N LEU A 458 -8.66 -12.98 1.38
CA LEU A 458 -9.68 -12.79 0.33
C LEU A 458 -9.17 -13.27 -1.03
N TYR A 459 -7.95 -12.85 -1.40
CA TYR A 459 -7.32 -13.23 -2.67
C TYR A 459 -6.94 -14.71 -2.72
N CYS A 460 -6.23 -15.21 -1.71
CA CYS A 460 -5.67 -16.57 -1.73
C CYS A 460 -6.77 -17.64 -1.75
N VAL A 461 -7.81 -17.47 -0.93
CA VAL A 461 -8.95 -18.38 -0.88
C VAL A 461 -9.70 -18.36 -2.22
N TYR A 462 -9.90 -17.18 -2.79
CA TYR A 462 -10.56 -17.05 -4.09
C TYR A 462 -9.77 -17.76 -5.21
N GLN A 463 -8.46 -17.52 -5.29
CA GLN A 463 -7.61 -18.14 -6.32
C GLN A 463 -7.49 -19.65 -6.15
N TYR A 464 -7.45 -20.14 -4.90
CA TYR A 464 -7.54 -21.58 -4.64
C TYR A 464 -8.85 -22.17 -5.18
N MET A 465 -10.00 -21.61 -4.79
CA MET A 465 -11.30 -22.11 -5.25
C MET A 465 -11.45 -21.99 -6.77
N ARG A 466 -10.92 -20.92 -7.38
CA ARG A 466 -10.94 -20.73 -8.83
C ARG A 466 -10.19 -21.83 -9.56
N ARG A 467 -9.01 -22.20 -9.06
CA ARG A 467 -8.20 -23.30 -9.62
C ARG A 467 -8.88 -24.67 -9.48
N GLN A 468 -9.72 -24.84 -8.46
CA GLN A 468 -10.56 -26.03 -8.28
C GLN A 468 -11.87 -25.99 -9.10
N GLY A 469 -12.14 -24.91 -9.84
CA GLY A 469 -13.42 -24.72 -10.54
C GLY A 469 -14.61 -24.46 -9.61
N GLN A 470 -14.35 -24.08 -8.36
CA GLN A 470 -15.33 -23.92 -7.29
C GLN A 470 -15.52 -22.46 -6.86
N ALA A 471 -14.81 -21.49 -7.46
CA ALA A 471 -14.91 -20.09 -7.06
C ALA A 471 -16.35 -19.56 -7.07
N PRO A 472 -16.70 -18.69 -6.10
CA PRO A 472 -17.91 -17.90 -6.17
C PRO A 472 -17.88 -17.00 -7.40
N SER A 473 -19.04 -16.72 -7.98
CA SER A 473 -19.19 -15.63 -8.95
C SER A 473 -18.94 -14.29 -8.26
N THR A 474 -18.29 -13.36 -8.96
CA THR A 474 -17.81 -12.11 -8.35
C THR A 474 -18.39 -10.90 -9.04
N ASP A 475 -18.69 -9.87 -8.24
CA ASP A 475 -18.78 -8.49 -8.68
C ASP A 475 -17.58 -7.69 -8.15
N THR A 476 -17.24 -6.58 -8.80
CA THR A 476 -16.15 -5.71 -8.35
C THR A 476 -16.52 -4.26 -8.48
N THR A 477 -16.22 -3.47 -7.45
CA THR A 477 -16.37 -2.01 -7.47
C THR A 477 -14.99 -1.36 -7.29
N PRO A 478 -14.66 -0.31 -8.06
CA PRO A 478 -13.47 0.50 -7.81
C PRO A 478 -13.70 1.47 -6.63
N SER A 479 -12.63 1.86 -5.96
CA SER A 479 -12.67 2.69 -4.74
C SER A 479 -13.42 4.00 -4.90
N TRP A 480 -13.35 4.65 -6.07
CA TRP A 480 -14.04 5.92 -6.29
C TRP A 480 -15.57 5.78 -6.24
N GLU A 481 -16.14 4.66 -6.70
CA GLU A 481 -17.58 4.39 -6.65
C GLU A 481 -18.03 4.10 -5.22
N LEU A 482 -17.26 3.28 -4.49
CA LEU A 482 -17.50 3.03 -3.07
C LEU A 482 -17.51 4.34 -2.26
N PHE A 483 -16.59 5.25 -2.57
CA PHE A 483 -16.41 6.49 -1.83
C PHE A 483 -17.51 7.54 -2.04
N GLU A 484 -18.45 7.29 -2.96
CA GLU A 484 -19.71 8.03 -3.04
C GLU A 484 -20.69 7.65 -1.92
N HIS A 485 -20.53 6.45 -1.34
CA HIS A 485 -21.39 5.89 -0.30
C HIS A 485 -20.71 5.84 1.08
N ILE A 486 -19.38 5.71 1.11
CA ILE A 486 -18.60 5.60 2.34
C ILE A 486 -17.47 6.62 2.36
N PHE A 487 -17.24 7.28 3.49
CA PHE A 487 -16.05 8.10 3.70
C PHE A 487 -15.06 7.36 4.61
N PRO A 488 -13.97 6.78 4.08
CA PRO A 488 -12.90 6.27 4.92
C PRO A 488 -12.09 7.42 5.52
N SER A 489 -11.59 7.24 6.74
CA SER A 489 -10.73 8.24 7.39
C SER A 489 -9.47 8.57 6.58
N GLY A 490 -8.85 7.56 5.95
CA GLY A 490 -7.65 7.68 5.13
C GLY A 490 -6.45 8.28 5.86
N ASP A 491 -6.39 8.17 7.20
CA ASP A 491 -5.28 8.65 8.02
C ASP A 491 -4.63 7.51 8.78
N ASP A 492 -3.31 7.46 8.86
CA ASP A 492 -2.63 6.39 9.60
C ASP A 492 -2.63 6.65 11.11
N SER A 493 -2.78 7.91 11.54
CA SER A 493 -2.79 8.29 12.95
C SER A 493 -4.19 8.25 13.53
N LEU A 494 -4.33 7.70 14.74
CA LEU A 494 -5.63 7.64 15.42
C LEU A 494 -6.27 9.04 15.58
N ASP A 495 -5.48 10.06 15.95
CA ASP A 495 -5.97 11.43 16.11
C ASP A 495 -6.39 12.05 14.77
N GLY A 496 -5.62 11.81 13.70
CA GLY A 496 -5.98 12.25 12.36
C GLY A 496 -7.27 11.59 11.86
N LYS A 497 -7.47 10.29 12.16
CA LYS A 497 -8.74 9.60 11.87
C LYS A 497 -9.90 10.26 12.58
N ILE A 498 -9.78 10.49 13.89
CA ILE A 498 -10.83 11.13 14.71
C ILE A 498 -11.18 12.50 14.13
N HIS A 499 -10.18 13.35 13.89
CA HIS A 499 -10.39 14.72 13.40
C HIS A 499 -11.08 14.75 12.04
N LYS A 500 -10.63 13.93 11.08
CA LYS A 500 -11.22 13.87 9.74
C LYS A 500 -12.67 13.36 9.78
N LEU A 501 -12.94 12.32 10.55
CA LEU A 501 -14.29 11.76 10.68
C LEU A 501 -15.24 12.74 11.36
N GLU A 502 -14.81 13.44 12.41
CA GLU A 502 -15.62 14.46 13.10
C GLU A 502 -15.96 15.63 12.16
N ALA A 503 -14.96 16.15 11.44
CA ALA A 503 -15.18 17.22 10.47
C ALA A 503 -16.16 16.79 9.36
N ARG A 504 -16.00 15.57 8.84
CA ARG A 504 -16.87 15.05 7.77
C ARG A 504 -18.28 14.76 8.26
N LEU A 505 -18.44 14.19 9.46
CA LEU A 505 -19.74 13.91 10.06
C LEU A 505 -20.52 15.21 10.34
N ALA A 506 -19.86 16.25 10.81
CA ALA A 506 -20.47 17.56 11.01
C ALA A 506 -21.02 18.13 9.68
N ALA A 507 -20.22 18.06 8.60
CA ALA A 507 -20.64 18.49 7.27
C ALA A 507 -21.81 17.65 6.72
N LEU A 508 -21.76 16.32 6.89
CA LEU A 508 -22.84 15.41 6.50
C LEU A 508 -24.15 15.75 7.22
N THR A 509 -24.07 15.95 8.54
CA THR A 509 -25.22 16.25 9.39
C THR A 509 -25.86 17.59 9.00
N ALA A 510 -25.05 18.61 8.69
CA ALA A 510 -25.55 19.89 8.21
C ALA A 510 -26.30 19.73 6.87
N ALA A 511 -25.70 19.03 5.90
CA ALA A 511 -26.30 18.80 4.59
C ALA A 511 -27.65 18.07 4.68
N TYR A 512 -27.80 17.07 5.56
CA TYR A 512 -29.06 16.35 5.75
C TYR A 512 -30.12 17.18 6.49
N ARG A 513 -29.74 18.09 7.40
CA ARG A 513 -30.70 19.04 8.02
C ARG A 513 -31.24 20.03 6.99
N ASP A 514 -30.36 20.58 6.16
CA ASP A 514 -30.73 21.60 5.17
C ASP A 514 -31.56 21.03 4.01
N ALA A 515 -31.41 19.74 3.70
CA ALA A 515 -32.18 19.05 2.66
C ALA A 515 -33.65 18.76 3.03
N GLY A 516 -34.04 18.93 4.30
CA GLY A 516 -35.37 18.54 4.80
C GLY A 516 -35.62 17.03 4.79
N PRO A 517 -36.69 16.53 5.45
CA PRO A 517 -37.02 15.10 5.42
C PRO A 517 -37.42 14.70 3.99
N ARG A 518 -36.55 13.97 3.29
CA ARG A 518 -36.96 13.32 2.05
C ARG A 518 -37.90 12.17 2.39
N PRO A 519 -39.09 12.08 1.77
CA PRO A 519 -39.93 10.91 1.92
C PRO A 519 -39.19 9.67 1.43
N VAL A 520 -39.35 8.57 2.14
CA VAL A 520 -38.79 7.25 1.82
C VAL A 520 -39.29 6.71 0.45
N GLU A 521 -40.22 7.40 -0.20
CA GLU A 521 -40.90 6.95 -1.43
C GLU A 521 -40.50 7.71 -2.71
N ALA A 522 -39.49 8.59 -2.69
CA ALA A 522 -39.09 9.36 -3.87
C ALA A 522 -37.62 9.20 -4.26
N LEU A 523 -37.14 7.95 -4.34
CA LEU A 523 -35.86 7.58 -4.95
C LEU A 523 -36.02 6.23 -5.65
N GLY A 524 -36.71 6.27 -6.80
CA GLY A 524 -36.78 5.15 -7.76
C GLY A 524 -35.70 5.26 -8.82
#